data_AF-K1XFU3-F1
#
_entry.id   AF-K1XFU3-F1
#
_cell.length_a   1.000
_cell.length_b   1.000
_cell.length_c   1.000
_cell.angle_alpha   90.00
_cell.angle_beta   90.00
_cell.angle_gamma   90.00
#
_symmetry.space_group_name_H-M   'P 1'
#
loop_
_entity.id
_entity.type
_entity.pdbx_description
1 polymer ?
#
loop_
_entity_poly.entity_id
_entity_poly.type
_entity_poly.pdbx_seq_one_letter_code
_entity_poly.pdbx_strand_id
1 'polypeptide(L)'
;MHIIMVNQTNLFKNKKNKLTKNQINELDEKIKELMKNPEIGILKTGDLNDIRVHYFKLVNQNYLLAYEYNKDSILLLSIGVHENFYRDLKKYRK
;
A
#
# COMPACT_ATOMS: atom_id res chain seq x y z
N MET A 1 7.24 -1.48 -22.98
CA MET A 1 6.39 -0.79 -21.98
C MET A 1 5.85 -1.90 -21.09
N HIS A 2 6.42 -2.11 -19.91
CA HIS A 2 5.91 -3.14 -18.99
C HIS A 2 4.63 -2.62 -18.36
N ILE A 3 3.51 -3.30 -18.61
CA ILE A 3 2.21 -2.95 -18.02
C ILE A 3 2.13 -3.70 -16.70
N ILE A 4 2.10 -2.96 -15.59
CA ILE A 4 1.90 -3.55 -14.27
C ILE A 4 0.43 -3.46 -13.91
N MET A 5 -0.18 -4.61 -13.60
CA MET A 5 -1.57 -4.70 -13.16
C MET A 5 -1.67 -4.32 -11.67
N VAL A 6 -2.56 -3.38 -11.33
CA VAL A 6 -2.81 -2.99 -9.94
C VAL A 6 -4.14 -3.56 -9.48
N ASN A 7 -4.08 -4.44 -8.47
CA ASN A 7 -5.23 -5.00 -7.79
C ASN A 7 -5.30 -4.44 -6.37
N GLN A 8 -6.48 -4.51 -5.74
CA GLN A 8 -6.66 -4.03 -4.36
C GLN A 8 -7.56 -4.98 -3.57
N THR A 9 -7.26 -5.16 -2.29
CA THR A 9 -8.10 -5.94 -1.37
C THR A 9 -9.30 -5.12 -0.89
N ASN A 10 -10.31 -5.81 -0.35
CA ASN A 10 -11.45 -5.14 0.28
C ASN A 10 -11.03 -4.32 1.52
N LEU A 11 -9.98 -4.76 2.24
CA LEU A 11 -9.39 -4.02 3.35
C LEU A 11 -8.83 -2.68 2.88
N PHE A 12 -8.02 -2.69 1.82
CA PHE A 12 -7.50 -1.46 1.22
C PHE A 12 -8.64 -0.55 0.77
N LYS A 13 -9.63 -1.07 0.03
CA LYS A 13 -10.79 -0.32 -0.45
C LYS A 13 -11.55 0.37 0.69
N ASN A 14 -11.83 -0.37 1.77
CA ASN A 14 -12.54 0.18 2.93
C ASN A 14 -11.76 1.28 3.64
N LYS A 15 -10.42 1.20 3.68
CA LYS A 15 -9.59 2.25 4.26
C LYS A 15 -9.44 3.46 3.33
N LYS A 16 -9.29 3.24 2.03
CA LYS A 16 -9.29 4.29 1.00
C LYS A 16 -10.57 5.12 1.06
N ASN A 17 -11.72 4.48 1.25
CA ASN A 17 -13.02 5.17 1.35
C ASN A 17 -13.14 6.12 2.56
N LYS A 18 -12.25 6.00 3.56
CA LYS A 18 -12.20 6.90 4.72
C LYS A 18 -11.31 8.13 4.50
N LEU A 19 -10.59 8.18 3.37
CA LEU A 19 -9.74 9.31 3.02
C LEU A 19 -10.56 10.43 2.39
N THR A 20 -10.14 11.66 2.64
CA THR A 20 -10.68 12.83 1.94
C THR A 20 -10.29 12.81 0.46
N LYS A 21 -11.02 13.55 -0.39
CA LYS A 21 -10.74 13.64 -1.83
C LYS A 21 -9.29 14.06 -2.12
N ASN A 22 -8.74 15.01 -1.35
CA ASN A 22 -7.35 15.45 -1.52
C ASN A 22 -6.35 14.34 -1.22
N GLN A 23 -6.55 13.61 -0.12
CA GLN A 23 -5.71 12.45 0.24
C GLN A 23 -5.81 11.33 -0.79
N ILE A 24 -6.99 11.12 -1.40
CA ILE A 24 -7.16 10.13 -2.48
C ILE A 24 -6.36 10.53 -3.71
N ASN A 25 -6.36 11.80 -4.09
CA ASN A 25 -5.59 12.28 -5.24
C ASN A 25 -4.08 12.09 -5.01
N GLU A 26 -3.57 12.48 -3.84
CA GLU A 26 -2.16 12.25 -3.49
C GLU A 26 -1.82 10.76 -3.40
N LEU A 27 -2.73 9.93 -2.88
CA LEU A 27 -2.56 8.48 -2.88
C LEU A 27 -2.46 7.91 -4.30
N ASP A 28 -3.26 8.41 -5.24
CA ASP A 28 -3.23 7.97 -6.64
C ASP A 28 -1.86 8.28 -7.29
N GLU A 29 -1.30 9.46 -7.02
CA GLU A 29 0.05 9.82 -7.45
C GLU A 29 1.10 8.90 -6.84
N LYS A 30 0.99 8.57 -5.55
CA LYS A 30 1.90 7.63 -4.89
C LYS A 30 1.78 6.21 -5.46
N ILE A 31 0.58 5.78 -5.86
CA ILE A 31 0.38 4.50 -6.55
C ILE A 31 1.04 4.53 -7.93
N LYS A 32 0.97 5.63 -8.69
CA LYS A 32 1.68 5.77 -9.97
C LYS A 32 3.20 5.71 -9.80
N GLU A 33 3.73 6.34 -8.76
CA GLU A 33 5.16 6.23 -8.41
C GLU A 33 5.53 4.77 -8.10
N LEU A 34 4.68 4.09 -7.34
CA LEU A 34 4.84 2.68 -6.99
C LEU A 34 4.71 1.76 -8.22
N MET A 35 3.90 2.08 -9.22
CA MET A 35 3.88 1.36 -10.50
C MET A 35 5.16 1.56 -11.31
N LYS A 36 5.82 2.72 -11.21
CA LYS A 36 7.09 2.98 -11.91
C LYS A 36 8.27 2.30 -11.23
N ASN A 37 8.26 2.27 -9.90
CA ASN A 37 9.28 1.61 -9.10
C ASN A 37 8.62 0.85 -7.93
N PRO A 38 8.20 -0.40 -8.15
CA PRO A 38 7.55 -1.21 -7.11
C PRO A 38 8.49 -1.57 -5.95
N GLU A 39 9.80 -1.34 -6.09
CA GLU A 39 10.79 -1.66 -5.07
C GLU A 39 11.01 -0.54 -4.04
N ILE A 40 10.35 0.61 -4.19
CA ILE A 40 10.41 1.75 -3.24
C ILE A 40 9.97 1.40 -1.82
N GLY A 41 9.16 0.36 -1.66
CA GLY A 41 8.71 -0.13 -0.37
C GLY A 41 9.71 -1.11 0.23
N ILE A 42 9.87 -1.03 1.54
CA ILE A 42 10.77 -1.90 2.29
C ILE A 42 10.14 -3.29 2.36
N LEU A 43 10.82 -4.29 1.80
CA LEU A 43 10.44 -5.70 1.94
C LEU A 43 10.54 -6.10 3.41
N LYS A 44 9.43 -6.61 3.97
CA LYS A 44 9.41 -7.10 5.34
C LYS A 44 10.05 -8.48 5.42
N THR A 45 10.44 -8.87 6.63
CA THR A 45 11.02 -10.18 6.92
C THR A 45 10.08 -11.00 7.80
N GLY A 46 10.32 -12.32 7.90
CA GLY A 46 9.52 -13.23 8.74
C GLY A 46 8.14 -13.54 8.15
N ASP A 47 7.08 -13.56 8.96
CA ASP A 47 5.72 -13.91 8.48
C ASP A 47 5.16 -12.99 7.38
N LEU A 48 5.84 -11.87 7.10
CA LEU A 48 5.48 -10.85 6.11
C LEU A 48 6.50 -10.77 4.95
N ASN A 49 7.29 -11.82 4.69
CA ASN A 49 8.39 -11.82 3.70
C ASN A 49 8.02 -11.35 2.27
N ASP A 50 6.78 -11.51 1.82
CA ASP A 50 6.34 -11.05 0.48
C ASP A 50 5.73 -9.63 0.49
N ILE A 51 5.58 -9.04 1.67
CA ILE A 51 4.91 -7.75 1.83
C ILE A 51 5.96 -6.64 1.83
N ARG A 52 5.75 -5.67 0.95
CA ARG A 52 6.45 -4.39 0.95
C ARG A 52 5.64 -3.33 1.66
N VAL A 53 6.32 -2.46 2.39
CA VAL A 53 5.71 -1.31 3.07
C VAL A 53 6.35 -0.03 2.58
N HIS A 54 5.57 0.80 1.91
CA HIS A 54 5.99 2.13 1.47
C HIS A 54 5.47 3.19 2.44
N TYR A 55 6.36 4.06 2.91
CA TYR A 55 6.04 5.16 3.82
C TYR A 55 6.02 6.48 3.05
N PHE A 56 4.95 7.24 3.18
CA PHE A 56 4.80 8.55 2.56
C PHE A 56 3.87 9.44 3.37
N LYS A 57 3.91 10.73 3.08
CA LYS A 57 3.02 11.72 3.68
C LYS A 57 1.83 11.96 2.76
N LEU A 58 0.63 11.99 3.32
CA LEU A 58 -0.57 12.53 2.68
C LEU A 58 -0.95 13.81 3.42
N VAL A 59 -0.94 14.93 2.72
CA VAL A 59 -1.16 16.27 3.29
C VAL A 59 -0.22 16.52 4.46
N ASN A 60 -0.72 16.38 5.70
CA ASN A 60 0.01 16.65 6.93
C ASN A 60 0.26 15.41 7.79
N GLN A 61 -0.08 14.21 7.31
CA GLN A 61 -0.03 12.98 8.10
C GLN A 61 0.76 11.87 7.40
N ASN A 62 1.48 11.09 8.21
CA ASN A 62 2.30 9.98 7.73
C ASN A 62 1.47 8.72 7.55
N TYR A 63 1.54 8.14 6.36
CA TYR A 63 0.83 6.94 5.94
C TYR A 63 1.80 5.82 5.56
N LEU A 64 1.33 4.60 5.77
CA LEU A 64 1.97 3.37 5.37
C LEU A 64 1.05 2.67 4.35
N LEU A 65 1.63 2.22 3.25
CA LEU A 65 0.98 1.36 2.25
C LEU A 65 1.65 -0.01 2.25
N ALA A 66 0.88 -1.04 2.60
CA ALA A 66 1.27 -2.43 2.43
C ALA A 66 0.83 -2.91 1.05
N TYR A 67 1.75 -3.56 0.34
CA TYR A 67 1.47 -4.16 -0.95
C TYR A 67 2.36 -5.38 -1.19
N GLU A 68 1.88 -6.30 -2.03
CA GLU A 68 2.69 -7.37 -2.60
C GLU A 68 3.06 -6.98 -4.02
N TYR A 69 4.29 -7.31 -4.42
CA TYR A 69 4.79 -7.04 -5.76
C TYR A 69 5.33 -8.33 -6.38
N ASN A 70 4.70 -8.72 -7.49
CA ASN A 70 5.16 -9.78 -8.38
C ASN A 70 5.53 -9.16 -9.74
N LYS A 71 6.30 -9.88 -10.56
CA LYS A 71 6.87 -9.43 -11.85
C LYS A 71 5.97 -8.48 -12.65
N ASP A 72 4.67 -8.77 -12.75
CA ASP A 72 3.73 -8.02 -13.59
C ASP A 72 2.53 -7.45 -12.80
N SER A 73 2.53 -7.55 -11.48
CA SER A 73 1.36 -7.14 -10.67
C SER A 73 1.69 -6.59 -9.30
N ILE A 74 0.92 -5.60 -8.88
CA ILE A 74 0.92 -5.04 -7.54
C ILE A 74 -0.44 -5.31 -6.90
N LEU A 75 -0.44 -5.92 -5.71
CA LEU A 75 -1.64 -6.09 -4.91
C LEU A 75 -1.60 -5.15 -3.70
N LEU A 76 -2.48 -4.15 -3.68
CA LEU A 76 -2.61 -3.20 -2.58
C LEU A 76 -3.37 -3.86 -1.41
N LEU A 77 -2.67 -4.08 -0.31
CA LEU A 77 -3.18 -4.81 0.85
C LEU A 77 -3.88 -3.92 1.85
N SER A 78 -3.23 -2.83 2.26
CA SER A 78 -3.76 -1.93 3.29
C SER A 78 -3.07 -0.57 3.26
N ILE A 79 -3.79 0.49 3.63
CA ILE A 79 -3.23 1.82 3.84
C ILE A 79 -3.63 2.35 5.22
N GLY A 80 -2.74 2.98 5.96
CA GLY A 80 -3.14 3.62 7.21
C GLY A 80 -2.00 4.22 8.00
N VAL A 81 -2.34 4.71 9.18
CA VAL A 81 -1.42 5.35 10.12
C VAL A 81 -0.94 4.31 11.15
N HIS A 82 0.38 4.32 11.38
CA HIS A 82 1.18 3.47 12.29
C HIS A 82 0.45 2.33 13.02
N GLU A 83 -0.26 2.60 14.12
CA GLU A 83 -0.67 1.54 15.05
C GLU A 83 -1.74 0.58 14.50
N ASN A 84 -2.77 1.12 13.84
CA ASN A 84 -3.82 0.29 13.24
C ASN A 84 -3.32 -0.46 12.00
N PHE A 85 -2.30 0.04 11.32
CA PHE A 85 -1.74 -0.57 10.12
C PHE A 85 -1.21 -1.98 10.39
N TYR A 86 -0.35 -2.14 11.39
CA TYR A 86 0.25 -3.45 11.69
C TYR A 86 -0.76 -4.46 12.24
N ARG A 87 -1.77 -3.99 13.00
CA ARG A 87 -2.85 -4.85 13.48
C ARG A 87 -3.64 -5.46 12.32
N ASP A 88 -4.03 -4.63 11.36
CA ASP A 88 -4.78 -5.09 10.19
C ASP A 88 -3.91 -5.92 9.24
N LEU A 89 -2.62 -5.61 9.14
CA LEU A 89 -1.67 -6.38 8.32
C LEU A 89 -1.45 -7.79 8.86
N LYS A 90 -1.33 -7.96 10.19
CA LYS A 90 -1.22 -9.28 10.82
C LYS A 90 -2.48 -10.12 10.64
N LYS A 91 -3.67 -9.49 10.67
CA LYS A 91 -4.94 -10.19 10.40
C LYS A 91 -5.06 -10.70 8.98
N TYR A 92 -4.42 -10.05 8.01
CA TYR A 92 -4.44 -10.49 6.61
C TYR A 92 -3.68 -11.81 6.40
N ARG A 93 -2.71 -12.13 7.26
CA ARG A 93 -1.90 -13.37 7.18
C ARG A 93 -2.41 -14.50 8.07
N LYS A 94 -3.52 -14.31 8.78
CA LYS A 94 -4.12 -15.31 9.68
C LYS A 94 -5.36 -15.91 9.05
#